data_AF-A0A7C7E5U2-F1
#
_entry.id   AF-A0A7C7E5U2-F1
#
_cell.length_a   1.000
_cell.length_b   1.000
_cell.length_c   1.000
_cell.angle_alpha   90.00
_cell.angle_beta   90.00
_cell.angle_gamma   90.00
#
_symmetry.space_group_name_H-M   'P 1'
#
loop_
_entity.id
_entity.type
_entity.pdbx_description
1 polymer ?
#
loop_
_entity_poly.entity_id
_entity_poly.type
_entity_poly.pdbx_seq_one_letter_code
_entity_poly.pdbx_strand_id
1 'polypeptide(L)' 'MKIAIIGYYGHNNLGDELNLLEMIKLIKIQRPDAEITVFSGGLGTLYYDVDYSIVLADRLGLTGYRDALSKYDLVII' A
#
# COMPACT_ATOMS: atom_id res chain seq x y z
N MET A 1 -12.85 -6.03 -5.45
CA MET A 1 -12.28 -4.75 -5.96
C MET A 1 -10.80 -4.71 -5.63
N LYS A 2 -9.94 -4.38 -6.59
CA LYS A 2 -8.48 -4.30 -6.42
C LYS A 2 -8.05 -2.86 -6.17
N ILE A 3 -7.43 -2.61 -5.02
CA ILE A 3 -6.99 -1.27 -4.60
C ILE A 3 -5.47 -1.26 -4.48
N ALA A 4 -4.84 -0.31 -5.17
CA ALA A 4 -3.43 0.02 -4.97
C ALA A 4 -3.32 1.24 -4.07
N ILE A 5 -2.45 1.18 -3.06
CA ILE A 5 -2.08 2.34 -2.24
C ILE A 5 -0.60 2.62 -2.43
N ILE A 6 -0.25 3.87 -2.70
CA ILE A 6 1.11 4.32 -2.93
C ILE A 6 1.57 5.05 -1.68
N GLY A 7 2.35 4.36 -0.84
CA GLY A 7 2.94 4.96 0.34
C GLY A 7 4.18 5.76 -0.03
N TYR A 8 4.21 7.05 0.32
CA TYR A 8 5.39 7.89 0.11
C TYR A 8 6.48 7.54 1.13
N TYR A 9 7.66 7.12 0.65
CA TYR A 9 8.85 6.94 1.49
C TYR A 9 9.58 8.29 1.64
N GLY A 10 9.19 9.07 2.64
CA GLY A 10 10.02 10.13 3.20
C GLY A 10 10.75 9.58 4.42
N HIS A 11 12.06 9.79 4.53
CA HIS A 11 12.97 9.23 5.54
C HIS A 11 12.62 9.47 7.04
N ASN A 12 11.40 9.88 7.43
CA ASN A 12 11.10 10.20 8.82
C ASN A 12 9.62 10.25 9.27
N ASN A 13 8.68 9.48 8.68
CA ASN A 13 7.28 9.55 9.15
C ASN A 13 6.72 8.19 9.60
N LEU A 14 7.05 7.80 10.83
CA LEU A 14 6.30 6.77 11.57
C LEU A 14 4.77 7.04 11.54
N GLY A 15 4.37 8.32 11.50
CA GLY A 15 2.98 8.74 11.38
C GLY A 15 2.31 8.35 10.05
N ASP A 16 3.05 8.35 8.94
CA ASP A 16 2.48 8.05 7.63
C ASP A 16 2.14 6.57 7.50
N GLU A 17 3.00 5.72 8.06
CA GLU A 17 2.79 4.27 8.09
C GLU A 17 1.63 3.87 9.02
N LEU A 18 1.45 4.58 10.14
CA LEU A 18 0.26 4.40 11.00
C LEU A 18 -1.02 4.87 10.31
N ASN A 19 -0.97 6.00 9.61
CA ASN A 19 -2.12 6.51 8.84
C ASN A 19 -2.50 5.52 7.73
N LEU A 20 -1.50 4.97 7.05
CA LEU A 20 -1.69 3.94 6.03
C LEU A 20 -2.35 2.68 6.62
N LEU A 21 -1.88 2.20 7.79
CA LEU A 21 -2.49 1.08 8.49
C LEU A 21 -3.96 1.34 8.84
N GLU A 22 -4.28 2.50 9.40
CA GLU A 22 -5.67 2.87 9.72
C GLU A 22 -6.54 2.99 8.48
N MET A 23 -5.99 3.52 7.37
CA MET A 23 -6.70 3.57 6.09
C MET A 23 -7.03 2.15 5.59
N ILE A 24 -6.08 1.21 5.65
CA ILE A 24 -6.31 -0.19 5.26
C ILE A 24 -7.42 -0.81 6.11
N LYS A 25 -7.40 -0.59 7.43
CA LYS A 25 -8.45 -1.09 8.34
C LYS A 25 -9.82 -0.53 7.97
N LEU A 26 -9.92 0.79 7.74
CA LEU A 26 -11.18 1.43 7.36
C LEU A 26 -11.72 0.93 6.01
N ILE A 27 -10.84 0.72 5.02
CA ILE A 27 -11.22 0.12 3.74
C ILE A 27 -11.77 -1.28 3.98
N LYS A 28 -11.10 -2.12 4.78
CA LYS A 28 -11.54 -3.48 5.07
C LYS A 28 -12.85 -3.56 5.84
N ILE A 29 -13.15 -2.58 6.69
CA ILE A 29 -14.46 -2.48 7.35
C ILE A 29 -15.57 -2.21 6.31
N GLN A 30 -15.32 -1.29 5.37
CA GLN A 30 -16.33 -0.88 4.39
C GLN A 30 -16.43 -1.83 3.18
N ARG A 31 -15.34 -2.51 2.86
CA ARG A 31 -15.17 -3.43 1.72
C ARG A 31 -14.32 -4.63 2.16
N PRO A 32 -14.90 -5.60 2.89
CA PRO A 32 -14.16 -6.77 3.38
C PRO A 32 -13.49 -7.59 2.26
N ASP A 33 -14.12 -7.60 1.08
CA ASP A 33 -13.69 -8.30 -0.13
C ASP A 33 -12.61 -7.56 -0.95
N ALA A 34 -12.22 -6.35 -0.54
CA ALA A 34 -11.20 -5.59 -1.26
C ALA A 34 -9.84 -6.30 -1.21
N GLU A 35 -9.21 -6.50 -2.36
CA GLU A 35 -7.81 -6.92 -2.46
C GLU A 35 -6.94 -5.66 -2.44
N ILE A 36 -6.12 -5.49 -1.41
CA ILE A 36 -5.33 -4.28 -1.20
C ILE A 36 -3.86 -4.62 -1.40
N THR A 37 -3.19 -3.86 -2.27
CA THR A 37 -1.73 -3.92 -2.44
C THR A 37 -1.14 -2.57 -2.12
N VAL A 38 -0.09 -2.56 -1.31
CA VAL A 38 0.62 -1.33 -0.97
C VAL A 38 2.00 -1.32 -1.61
N PHE A 39 2.32 -0.19 -2.22
CA PHE A 39 3.63 0.14 -2.76
C PHE A 39 4.29 1.08 -1.76
N SER A 40 5.05 0.54 -0.81
CA SER A 40 5.86 1.31 0.14
C SER A 40 7.22 0.64 0.33
N GLY A 41 8.28 1.44 0.38
CA GLY A 41 9.62 0.98 0.77
C GLY A 41 9.80 0.85 2.29
N GLY A 42 8.91 1.41 3.10
CA GLY A 42 9.01 1.50 4.57
C GLY A 42 8.24 0.43 5.33
N LEU A 43 7.13 -0.09 4.77
CA LEU A 43 6.24 -1.05 5.43
C LEU A 43 6.95 -2.31 5.95
N GLY A 44 7.89 -2.85 5.17
CA GLY A 44 8.65 -4.05 5.56
C GLY A 44 9.66 -3.82 6.70
N THR A 45 9.85 -2.57 7.13
CA THR A 45 10.72 -2.16 8.24
C THR A 45 9.96 -1.73 9.48
N LEU A 46 8.63 -1.86 9.48
CA LEU A 46 7.81 -1.56 10.64
C LEU A 46 8.05 -2.57 11.77
N TYR A 47 8.02 -2.07 13.00
CA TYR A 47 8.27 -2.84 14.23
C TYR A 47 7.09 -3.77 14.63
N TYR A 48 6.21 -4.14 13.70
CA TYR A 48 5.06 -5.01 13.96
C TYR A 48 4.71 -5.89 12.76
N ASP A 49 4.28 -7.13 13.03
CA ASP A 49 3.82 -8.07 12.02
C ASP A 49 2.52 -7.57 11.39
N VAL A 50 2.50 -7.47 10.06
CA VAL A 50 1.31 -7.05 9.29
C VAL A 50 0.70 -8.30 8.66
N ASP A 51 -0.54 -8.64 9.05
CA ASP A 51 -1.29 -9.84 8.61
C ASP A 51 -1.70 -9.84 7.12
N TYR A 52 -1.21 -8.89 6.33
CA TYR A 52 -1.59 -8.74 4.93
C TYR A 52 -0.35 -8.84 4.04
N SER A 53 -0.48 -9.49 2.88
CA SER A 53 0.56 -9.65 1.87
C SER A 53 0.86 -8.31 1.15
N ILE A 54 1.36 -7.32 1.89
CA ILE A 54 1.20 -5.89 1.58
C ILE A 54 2.46 -5.20 1.04
N VAL A 55 3.54 -5.90 0.70
CA VAL A 55 4.79 -5.19 0.33
C VAL A 55 5.33 -5.66 -1.01
N LEU A 56 5.03 -4.91 -2.07
CA LEU A 56 5.91 -4.87 -3.23
C LEU A 56 6.92 -3.75 -3.00
N ALA A 57 8.17 -4.11 -2.67
CA ALA A 57 9.25 -3.16 -2.57
C ALA A 57 9.50 -2.51 -3.94
N ASP A 58 9.36 -1.19 -4.00
CA ASP A 58 9.43 -0.38 -5.22
C ASP A 58 10.80 -0.50 -5.91
N ARG A 59 10.85 -1.35 -6.94
CA ARG A 59 11.98 -1.47 -7.88
C ARG A 59 11.47 -1.46 -9.33
N LEU A 60 10.30 -0.88 -9.58
CA LEU A 60 9.73 -0.81 -10.92
C LEU A 60 10.10 0.53 -11.57
N GLY A 61 10.67 0.50 -12.77
CA GLY A 61 10.75 1.72 -13.58
C GLY A 61 9.35 2.24 -13.94
N LEU A 62 9.25 3.51 -14.38
CA LEU A 62 7.98 4.18 -14.73
C LEU A 62 6.99 3.33 -15.54
N THR A 63 7.48 2.60 -16.56
CA THR A 63 6.65 1.71 -17.38
C THR A 63 6.07 0.55 -16.57
N GLY A 64 6.90 -0.10 -15.75
CA GLY A 64 6.45 -1.18 -14.86
C GLY A 64 5.43 -0.71 -13.83
N TYR A 65 5.58 0.52 -13.34
CA TYR A 65 4.61 1.13 -12.42
C TYR A 65 3.26 1.36 -13.09
N ARG A 66 3.26 1.93 -14.31
CA ARG A 66 2.03 2.13 -15.09
C ARG A 66 1.33 0.81 -15.41
N ASP A 67 2.09 -0.19 -15.84
CA ASP A 67 1.55 -1.51 -16.17
C ASP A 67 0.98 -2.20 -14.92
N ALA A 68 1.63 -2.06 -13.77
CA ALA A 68 1.14 -2.60 -12.50
C ALA A 68 -0.15 -1.89 -12.07
N LEU A 69 -0.15 -0.56 -12.03
CA LEU A 69 -1.29 0.23 -11.58
C LEU A 69 -2.53 0.07 -12.47
N SER A 70 -2.34 -0.17 -13.77
CA SER A 70 -3.45 -0.40 -14.72
C SER A 70 -4.32 -1.61 -14.40
N LYS A 71 -3.87 -2.51 -13.50
CA LYS A 71 -4.57 -3.73 -13.09
C LYS A 71 -5.48 -3.53 -11.87
N TYR A 72 -5.50 -2.32 -11.30
CA TYR A 72 -6.27 -1.98 -10.11
C TYR A 72 -7.50 -1.15 -10.48
N ASP A 73 -8.59 -1.37 -9.74
CA ASP A 73 -9.84 -0.62 -9.92
C ASP A 73 -9.74 0.79 -9.31
N LEU A 74 -8.90 0.96 -8.28
CA LEU A 74 -8.66 2.22 -7.60
C LEU A 74 -7.19 2.34 -7.20
N VAL A 75 -6.62 3.52 -7.41
CA VAL A 75 -5.27 3.89 -6.98
C VAL A 75 -5.37 5.07 -6.01
N ILE A 76 -4.77 4.95 -4.84
CA ILE A 76 -4.69 5.97 -3.79
C ILE A 76 -3.23 6.41 -3.66
N ILE A 77 -2.97 7.71 -3.73
CA ILE A 77 -1.66 8.36 -3.59
C ILE A 77 -1.66 9.22 -2.33
#